data_AF-A0A7V5L091-F1
#
_entry.id   AF-A0A7V5L091-F1
#
_cell.length_a   1.000
_cell.length_b   1.000
_cell.length_c   1.000
_cell.angle_alpha   90.00
_cell.angle_beta   90.00
_cell.angle_gamma   90.00
#
_symmetry.space_group_name_H-M   'P 1'
#
loop_
_entity.id
_entity.type
_entity.pdbx_description
1 polymer ?
#
loop_
_entity_poly.entity_id
_entity_poly.type
_entity_poly.pdbx_seq_one_letter_code
_entity_poly.pdbx_strand_id
1 'polypeptide(L)'
;MKKFTLHYLLTLLILFTLFYWEASPIAYLINNLQIDLTSYLTAFTLSDEMMQENKIWINPMLLLIIDKACNGFIPYFFFLASVIAFPTSIIHKLKWALIGYVVLSLLNVFRIWFISQLVMLEESHFALAHDVFGNLFLLIGGLGLFVGFVKTSLLDTK
;
A
#
# COMPACT_ATOMS: atom_id res chain seq x y z
N MET A 1 10.57 -3.72 24.52
CA MET A 1 9.32 -4.23 23.92
C MET A 1 8.10 -3.36 24.23
N LYS A 2 7.68 -3.18 25.49
CA LYS A 2 6.47 -2.38 25.85
C LYS A 2 6.43 -0.96 25.23
N LYS A 3 7.54 -0.22 25.28
CA LYS A 3 7.65 1.13 24.70
C LYS A 3 7.46 1.15 23.18
N PHE A 4 8.04 0.18 22.47
CA PHE A 4 7.89 0.04 21.02
C PHE A 4 6.43 -0.24 20.65
N THR A 5 5.82 -1.24 21.30
CA THR A 5 4.42 -1.62 21.02
C THR A 5 3.46 -0.46 21.25
N LEU A 6 3.61 0.28 22.35
CA LEU A 6 2.77 1.45 22.63
C LEU A 6 2.96 2.53 21.57
N HIS A 7 4.21 2.87 21.22
CA HIS A 7 4.49 3.91 20.24
C HIS A 7 3.99 3.52 18.84
N TYR A 8 4.14 2.25 18.47
CA TYR A 8 3.60 1.69 17.23
C TYR A 8 2.09 1.83 17.14
N LEU A 9 1.35 1.40 18.18
CA LEU A 9 -0.11 1.50 18.22
C LEU A 9 -0.59 2.94 18.19
N LEU A 10 0.06 3.84 18.95
CA LEU A 10 -0.24 5.28 18.91
C LEU A 10 0.02 5.88 17.53
N THR A 11 1.13 5.52 16.89
CA THR A 11 1.46 6.01 15.55
C THR A 11 0.44 5.53 14.53
N LEU A 12 0.04 4.26 14.58
CA LEU A 12 -1.04 3.74 13.73
C LEU A 12 -2.33 4.53 13.93
N LEU A 13 -2.76 4.73 15.18
CA LEU A 13 -3.98 5.47 15.48
C LEU A 13 -3.92 6.88 14.87
N ILE A 14 -2.80 7.57 15.00
CA ILE A 14 -2.60 8.90 14.43
C ILE A 14 -2.65 8.86 12.90
N LEU A 15 -1.92 7.94 12.26
CA LEU A 15 -1.88 7.84 10.79
C LEU A 15 -3.27 7.56 10.21
N PHE A 16 -4.00 6.59 10.76
CA PHE A 16 -5.34 6.26 10.29
C PHE A 16 -6.33 7.39 10.57
N THR A 17 -6.24 8.08 11.71
CA THR A 17 -7.14 9.20 12.02
C THR A 17 -6.90 10.39 11.09
N LEU A 18 -5.64 10.74 10.83
CA LEU A 18 -5.31 11.91 10.01
C LEU A 18 -5.49 11.67 8.52
N PHE A 19 -5.10 10.49 8.04
CA PHE A 19 -4.92 10.21 6.61
C PHE A 19 -5.87 9.15 6.04
N TYR A 20 -6.63 8.45 6.89
CA TYR A 20 -7.59 7.43 6.45
C TYR A 20 -9.02 7.67 6.96
N TRP A 21 -9.25 8.55 7.93
CA TRP A 21 -10.59 8.78 8.45
C TRP A 21 -11.43 9.63 7.49
N GLU A 22 -12.66 9.19 7.19
CA GLU A 22 -13.50 9.83 6.15
C GLU A 22 -13.89 11.27 6.47
N ALA A 23 -14.06 11.63 7.74
CA ALA A 23 -14.38 12.98 8.16
C ALA A 23 -13.20 13.97 8.08
N SER A 24 -11.97 13.51 7.80
CA SER A 24 -10.79 14.38 7.69
C SER A 24 -10.68 14.93 6.27
N PRO A 25 -10.73 16.27 6.05
CA PRO A 25 -10.52 16.86 4.73
C PRO A 25 -9.14 16.54 4.14
N ILE A 26 -8.14 16.39 5.02
CA ILE A 26 -6.77 16.00 4.65
C ILE A 26 -6.75 14.57 4.14
N ALA A 27 -7.47 13.66 4.81
CA ALA A 27 -7.59 12.28 4.36
C ALA A 27 -8.28 12.23 2.98
N TYR A 28 -9.34 12.99 2.76
CA TYR A 28 -10.01 13.04 1.45
C TYR A 28 -9.03 13.44 0.34
N LEU A 29 -8.30 14.54 0.51
CA LEU A 29 -7.32 15.02 -0.47
C LEU A 29 -6.23 13.97 -0.74
N ILE A 30 -5.61 13.43 0.32
CA ILE A 30 -4.49 12.50 0.21
C ILE A 30 -4.93 11.17 -0.41
N ASN A 31 -6.11 10.64 -0.06
CA ASN A 31 -6.61 9.42 -0.65
C ASN A 31 -6.92 9.59 -2.14
N ASN A 32 -7.48 10.73 -2.56
CA ASN A 32 -7.72 10.98 -3.98
C ASN A 32 -6.42 11.11 -4.77
N LEU A 33 -5.44 11.86 -4.26
CA LEU A 33 -4.12 11.94 -4.89
C LEU A 33 -3.46 10.56 -5.04
N GLN A 34 -3.62 9.70 -4.04
CA GLN A 34 -3.09 8.34 -4.08
C GLN A 34 -3.88 7.43 -5.01
N ILE A 35 -5.20 7.58 -5.11
CA ILE A 35 -6.02 6.88 -6.10
C ILE A 35 -5.55 7.29 -7.50
N ASP A 36 -5.46 8.60 -7.78
CA ASP A 36 -5.02 9.12 -9.07
C ASP A 36 -3.63 8.61 -9.44
N LEU A 37 -2.68 8.65 -8.49
CA LEU A 37 -1.33 8.11 -8.70
C LEU A 37 -1.36 6.60 -8.97
N THR A 38 -2.11 5.84 -8.17
CA THR A 38 -2.22 4.38 -8.32
C THR A 38 -2.84 4.03 -9.67
N SER A 39 -3.89 4.73 -10.07
CA SER A 39 -4.55 4.57 -11.35
C SER A 39 -3.62 4.90 -12.50
N TYR A 40 -2.95 6.06 -12.44
CA TYR A 40 -1.95 6.46 -13.43
C TYR A 40 -0.85 5.42 -13.60
N LEU A 41 -0.29 4.90 -12.49
CA LEU A 41 0.74 3.87 -12.55
C LEU A 41 0.21 2.52 -13.08
N THR A 42 -1.03 2.18 -12.74
CA THR A 42 -1.67 0.93 -13.20
C THR A 42 -1.98 0.97 -14.69
N ALA A 43 -2.30 2.15 -15.25
CA ALA A 43 -2.57 2.32 -16.67
C ALA A 43 -1.39 1.87 -17.57
N PHE A 44 -0.14 2.02 -17.10
CA PHE A 44 1.03 1.52 -17.84
C PHE A 44 1.13 -0.02 -17.92
N THR A 45 0.34 -0.74 -17.12
CA THR A 45 0.40 -2.20 -17.02
C THR A 45 -0.77 -2.91 -17.70
N LEU A 46 -1.82 -2.16 -18.08
CA LEU A 46 -3.03 -2.66 -18.71
C LEU A 46 -3.12 -2.12 -20.15
N SER A 47 -4.00 -2.70 -20.97
CA SER A 47 -4.27 -2.14 -22.31
C SER A 47 -5.11 -0.86 -22.20
N ASP A 48 -4.95 0.04 -23.17
CA ASP A 48 -5.64 1.34 -23.20
C ASP A 48 -7.18 1.20 -23.14
N GLU A 49 -7.73 0.10 -23.69
CA GLU A 49 -9.18 -0.17 -23.69
C GLU A 49 -9.70 -0.64 -22.32
N MET A 50 -8.84 -1.21 -21.48
CA MET A 50 -9.23 -1.71 -20.17
C MET A 50 -9.30 -0.62 -19.11
N MET A 51 -8.58 0.50 -19.28
CA MET A 51 -8.47 1.49 -18.22
C MET A 51 -9.12 2.83 -18.60
N GLN A 52 -10.05 3.27 -17.76
CA GLN A 52 -10.66 4.58 -17.86
C GLN A 52 -10.62 5.26 -16.49
N GLU A 53 -9.76 6.26 -16.34
CA GLU A 53 -9.51 6.94 -15.05
C GLU A 53 -9.12 5.93 -13.95
N ASN A 54 -9.90 5.80 -12.88
CA ASN A 54 -9.69 4.83 -11.80
C ASN A 54 -10.48 3.52 -11.97
N LYS A 55 -11.09 3.31 -13.14
CA LYS A 55 -11.91 2.14 -13.45
C LYS A 55 -11.16 1.21 -14.40
N ILE A 56 -11.20 -0.08 -14.09
CA ILE A 56 -10.62 -1.15 -14.90
C ILE A 56 -11.77 -2.03 -15.40
N TRP A 57 -12.01 -1.97 -16.70
CA TRP A 57 -12.95 -2.81 -17.41
C TRP A 57 -12.29 -4.15 -17.73
N ILE A 58 -12.78 -5.21 -17.10
CA ILE A 58 -12.33 -6.58 -17.38
C ILE A 58 -13.13 -7.16 -18.55
N ASN A 59 -14.43 -6.92 -18.55
CA ASN A 59 -15.36 -7.22 -19.64
C ASN A 59 -16.56 -6.26 -19.56
N PRO A 60 -17.52 -6.27 -20.53
CA PRO A 60 -18.65 -5.33 -20.52
C PRO A 60 -19.57 -5.39 -19.29
N MET A 61 -19.51 -6.47 -18.50
CA MET A 61 -20.33 -6.67 -17.30
C MET A 61 -19.54 -6.54 -16.00
N LEU A 62 -18.20 -6.54 -16.06
CA LEU A 62 -17.34 -6.57 -14.89
C LEU A 62 -16.35 -5.40 -14.87
N LEU A 63 -16.47 -4.62 -13.79
CA LEU A 63 -15.69 -3.41 -13.54
C LEU A 63 -15.00 -3.52 -12.17
N LEU A 64 -13.69 -3.27 -12.15
CA LEU A 64 -12.94 -3.04 -10.92
C LEU A 64 -12.72 -1.54 -10.74
N ILE A 65 -12.90 -1.04 -9.51
CA ILE A 65 -12.71 0.38 -9.19
C ILE A 65 -11.56 0.49 -8.21
N ILE A 66 -10.55 1.28 -8.56
CA ILE A 66 -9.47 1.65 -7.64
C ILE A 66 -10.04 2.72 -6.72
N ASP A 67 -10.37 2.30 -5.51
CA ASP A 67 -10.87 3.17 -4.45
C ASP A 67 -9.84 3.35 -3.32
N LYS A 68 -10.30 3.92 -2.21
CA LYS A 68 -9.51 4.15 -1.02
C LYS A 68 -8.92 2.86 -0.40
N ALA A 69 -9.60 1.73 -0.49
CA ALA A 69 -9.07 0.46 0.02
C ALA A 69 -7.99 -0.12 -0.90
N CYS A 70 -8.04 0.22 -2.20
CA CYS A 70 -7.09 -0.26 -3.20
C CYS A 70 -5.89 0.68 -3.43
N ASN A 71 -5.82 1.84 -2.80
CA ASN A 71 -4.78 2.85 -3.07
C ASN A 71 -3.40 2.55 -2.42
N GLY A 72 -3.33 1.48 -1.61
CA GLY A 72 -2.08 0.99 -1.01
C GLY A 72 -1.65 1.69 0.29
N PHE A 73 -2.44 2.61 0.86
CA PHE A 73 -2.05 3.30 2.09
C PHE A 73 -2.08 2.44 3.34
N ILE A 74 -3.03 1.51 3.45
CA ILE A 74 -3.14 0.61 4.62
C ILE A 74 -1.80 -0.11 4.90
N PRO A 75 -1.22 -0.89 3.96
CA PRO A 75 0.04 -1.57 4.21
C PRO A 75 1.19 -0.58 4.44
N TYR A 76 1.17 0.57 3.77
CA TYR A 76 2.18 1.61 3.98
C TYR A 76 2.13 2.18 5.41
N PHE A 77 0.95 2.43 5.98
CA PHE A 77 0.82 2.92 7.35
C PHE A 77 1.29 1.90 8.38
N PHE A 78 1.02 0.61 8.16
CA PHE A 78 1.58 -0.47 8.99
C PHE A 78 3.11 -0.48 8.98
N PHE A 79 3.71 -0.36 7.79
CA PHE A 79 5.15 -0.26 7.65
C PHE A 79 5.70 1.03 8.29
N LEU A 80 5.13 2.18 7.98
CA LEU A 80 5.59 3.49 8.45
C LEU A 80 5.49 3.61 9.98
N ALA A 81 4.41 3.13 10.58
CA ALA A 81 4.28 3.10 12.03
C ALA A 81 5.38 2.25 12.69
N SER A 82 5.75 1.12 12.06
CA SER A 82 6.85 0.27 12.53
C SER A 82 8.21 0.99 12.45
N VAL A 83 8.46 1.71 11.35
CA VAL A 83 9.67 2.53 11.15
C VAL A 83 9.75 3.65 12.19
N ILE A 84 8.66 4.39 12.39
CA ILE A 84 8.61 5.50 13.34
C ILE A 84 8.85 5.02 14.78
N ALA A 85 8.24 3.90 15.17
CA ALA A 85 8.37 3.33 16.51
C ALA A 85 9.76 2.75 16.82
N PHE A 86 10.52 2.40 15.80
CA PHE A 86 11.83 1.78 16.00
C PHE A 86 12.89 2.82 16.44
N PRO A 87 13.75 2.52 17.43
CA PRO A 87 14.68 3.50 18.00
C PRO A 87 15.94 3.69 17.13
N THR A 88 15.82 4.45 16.05
CA THR A 88 16.92 4.78 15.11
C THR A 88 16.97 6.26 14.78
N SER A 89 18.02 6.68 14.05
CA SER A 89 18.19 8.05 13.60
C SER A 89 17.03 8.50 12.70
N ILE A 90 16.71 9.80 12.76
CA ILE A 90 15.62 10.37 11.94
C ILE A 90 15.90 10.25 10.44
N ILE A 91 17.17 10.37 10.02
CA ILE A 91 17.58 10.24 8.62
C ILE A 91 17.30 8.83 8.11
N HIS A 92 17.63 7.80 8.89
CA HIS A 92 17.35 6.41 8.51
C HIS A 92 15.86 6.15 8.37
N LYS A 93 15.05 6.70 9.30
CA LYS A 93 13.59 6.62 9.24
C LYS A 93 13.01 7.29 7.99
N LEU A 94 13.46 8.50 7.67
CA LEU A 94 12.98 9.24 6.49
C LEU A 94 13.34 8.52 5.19
N LYS A 95 14.58 8.03 5.07
CA LYS A 95 15.03 7.24 3.93
C LYS A 95 14.15 6.00 3.73
N TRP A 96 13.92 5.24 4.80
CA TRP A 96 13.11 4.02 4.71
C TRP A 96 11.61 4.28 4.58
N ALA A 97 11.09 5.38 5.11
CA ALA A 97 9.72 5.82 4.87
C ALA A 97 9.48 6.09 3.38
N LEU A 98 10.45 6.73 2.69
CA LEU A 98 10.38 6.96 1.25
C LEU A 98 10.55 5.67 0.44
N ILE A 99 11.55 4.85 0.76
CA ILE A 99 11.78 3.56 0.09
C ILE A 99 10.54 2.67 0.22
N GLY A 100 10.00 2.55 1.43
CA GLY A 100 8.83 1.72 1.69
C GLY A 100 7.58 2.24 0.98
N TYR A 101 7.40 3.55 0.87
CA TYR A 101 6.32 4.14 0.09
C TYR A 101 6.42 3.71 -1.38
N VAL A 102 7.57 3.97 -2.01
CA VAL A 102 7.79 3.63 -3.42
C VAL A 102 7.61 2.13 -3.67
N VAL A 103 8.25 1.28 -2.86
CA VAL A 103 8.17 -0.17 -3.03
C VAL A 103 6.74 -0.68 -2.82
N LEU A 104 6.05 -0.27 -1.76
CA LEU A 104 4.68 -0.74 -1.50
C LEU A 104 3.69 -0.21 -2.55
N SER A 105 3.87 1.00 -3.07
CA SER A 105 3.05 1.50 -4.18
C SER A 105 3.25 0.66 -5.44
N LEU A 106 4.49 0.30 -5.79
CA LEU A 106 4.77 -0.57 -6.94
C LEU A 106 4.22 -1.99 -6.73
N LEU A 107 4.36 -2.55 -5.53
CA LEU A 107 3.77 -3.86 -5.19
C LEU A 107 2.24 -3.82 -5.25
N ASN A 108 1.62 -2.70 -4.89
CA ASN A 108 0.18 -2.52 -4.98
C ASN A 108 -0.30 -2.39 -6.44
N VAL A 109 0.44 -1.69 -7.29
CA VAL A 109 0.17 -1.65 -8.74
C VAL A 109 0.25 -3.05 -9.33
N PHE A 110 1.32 -3.79 -9.00
CA PHE A 110 1.46 -5.19 -9.43
C PHE A 110 0.30 -6.07 -8.94
N ARG A 111 -0.14 -5.89 -7.68
CA ARG A 111 -1.32 -6.57 -7.14
C ARG A 111 -2.58 -6.30 -7.97
N ILE A 112 -2.87 -5.04 -8.29
CA ILE A 112 -4.06 -4.67 -9.08
C ILE A 112 -3.99 -5.29 -10.48
N TRP A 113 -2.83 -5.21 -11.13
CA TRP A 113 -2.59 -5.88 -12.40
C TRP A 113 -2.84 -7.39 -12.29
N PHE A 114 -2.24 -8.06 -11.31
CA PHE A 114 -2.35 -9.50 -11.10
C PHE A 114 -3.81 -9.94 -10.88
N ILE A 115 -4.56 -9.21 -10.05
CA ILE A 115 -5.99 -9.46 -9.83
C ILE A 115 -6.75 -9.31 -11.15
N SER A 116 -6.48 -8.26 -11.93
CA SER A 116 -7.13 -8.03 -13.22
C SER A 116 -6.89 -9.21 -14.18
N GLN A 117 -5.66 -9.73 -14.26
CA GLN A 117 -5.33 -10.87 -15.11
C GLN A 117 -6.02 -12.17 -14.66
N LEU A 118 -6.10 -12.43 -13.36
CA LEU A 118 -6.77 -13.65 -12.86
C LEU A 118 -8.29 -13.61 -13.07
N VAL A 119 -8.89 -12.44 -12.86
CA VAL A 119 -10.33 -12.24 -13.01
C VAL A 119 -10.77 -12.30 -14.48
N MET A 120 -9.88 -11.93 -15.42
CA MET A 120 -10.09 -12.16 -16.85
C MET A 120 -10.22 -13.64 -17.21
N LEU A 121 -9.53 -14.53 -16.50
CA LEU A 121 -9.60 -15.98 -16.77
C LEU A 121 -10.91 -16.57 -16.26
N GLU A 122 -11.29 -16.22 -15.03
CA GLU A 122 -12.55 -16.64 -14.45
C GLU A 122 -12.94 -15.71 -13.29
N GLU A 123 -14.13 -15.12 -13.39
CA GLU A 123 -14.61 -14.08 -12.47
C GLU A 123 -14.73 -14.58 -11.01
N SER A 124 -14.98 -15.89 -10.84
CA SER A 124 -15.09 -16.54 -9.53
C SER A 124 -13.80 -16.45 -8.71
N HIS A 125 -12.66 -16.20 -9.35
CA HIS A 125 -11.36 -16.06 -8.69
C HIS A 125 -11.17 -14.71 -7.98
N PHE A 126 -12.09 -13.74 -8.11
CA PHE A 126 -11.90 -12.40 -7.55
C PHE A 126 -11.55 -12.42 -6.05
N ALA A 127 -12.33 -13.11 -5.22
CA ALA A 127 -12.10 -13.16 -3.78
C ALA A 127 -10.73 -13.79 -3.43
N LEU A 128 -10.38 -14.89 -4.10
CA LEU A 128 -9.12 -15.60 -3.89
C LEU A 128 -7.91 -14.76 -4.35
N ALA A 129 -8.01 -14.11 -5.51
CA ALA A 129 -6.98 -13.24 -6.05
C ALA A 129 -6.77 -11.98 -5.17
N HIS A 130 -7.86 -11.34 -4.75
CA HIS A 130 -7.83 -10.09 -4.01
C HIS A 130 -7.47 -10.27 -2.53
N ASP A 131 -8.15 -11.18 -1.84
CA ASP A 131 -8.08 -11.29 -0.38
C ASP A 131 -6.92 -12.15 0.09
N VAL A 132 -6.61 -13.21 -0.65
CA VAL A 132 -5.53 -14.13 -0.27
C VAL A 132 -4.23 -13.71 -0.91
N PHE A 133 -4.13 -13.76 -2.25
CA PHE A 133 -2.86 -13.51 -2.92
C PHE A 133 -2.44 -12.05 -2.86
N GLY A 134 -3.35 -11.12 -3.15
CA GLY A 134 -3.05 -9.70 -3.15
C GLY A 134 -2.60 -9.19 -1.78
N ASN A 135 -3.32 -9.52 -0.71
CA ASN A 135 -2.96 -9.06 0.64
C ASN A 135 -1.73 -9.77 1.18
N LEU A 136 -1.56 -11.08 0.91
CA LEU A 136 -0.37 -11.82 1.32
C LEU A 136 0.89 -11.21 0.69
N PHE A 137 0.81 -10.81 -0.58
CA PHE A 137 1.93 -10.18 -1.28
C PHE A 137 2.36 -8.87 -0.60
N LEU A 138 1.40 -8.00 -0.27
CA LEU A 138 1.67 -6.75 0.44
C LEU A 138 2.19 -6.97 1.86
N LEU A 139 1.69 -7.99 2.56
CA LEU A 139 2.16 -8.36 3.89
C LEU A 139 3.61 -8.85 3.85
N ILE A 140 3.95 -9.76 2.93
CA ILE A 140 5.32 -10.27 2.76
C ILE A 140 6.25 -9.13 2.35
N GLY A 141 5.83 -8.27 1.42
CA GLY A 141 6.59 -7.09 1.00
C GLY A 141 6.87 -6.13 2.16
N GLY A 142 5.84 -5.83 2.96
CA GLY A 142 5.97 -4.98 4.15
C GLY A 142 6.89 -5.56 5.22
N LEU A 143 6.79 -6.86 5.49
CA LEU A 143 7.71 -7.56 6.41
C LEU A 143 9.15 -7.57 5.87
N GLY A 144 9.34 -7.84 4.58
CA GLY A 144 10.65 -7.80 3.94
C GLY A 144 11.30 -6.42 4.04
N LEU A 145 10.54 -5.35 3.77
CA LEU A 145 10.99 -3.97 3.96
C LEU A 145 11.37 -3.69 5.41
N PHE A 146 10.55 -4.12 6.38
CA PHE A 146 10.86 -3.90 7.79
C PHE A 146 12.12 -4.65 8.24
N VAL A 147 12.31 -5.89 7.78
CA VAL A 147 13.55 -6.66 8.03
C VAL A 147 14.76 -5.94 7.42
N GLY A 148 14.65 -5.42 6.21
CA GLY A 148 15.69 -4.62 5.56
C GLY A 148 16.04 -3.35 6.34
N PHE A 149 15.03 -2.63 6.80
CA PHE A 149 15.17 -1.45 7.65
C PHE A 149 15.93 -1.75 8.95
N VAL A 150 15.52 -2.80 9.67
CA VAL A 150 16.18 -3.22 10.91
C VAL A 150 17.62 -3.63 10.64
N LYS A 151 17.88 -4.46 9.62
CA LYS A 151 19.25 -4.91 9.29
C LYS A 151 20.18 -3.75 8.98
N THR A 152 19.72 -2.78 8.19
CA THR A 152 20.54 -1.62 7.84
C THR A 152 20.73 -0.64 9.00
N SER A 153 19.77 -0.58 9.93
CA SER A 153 19.94 0.27 11.13
C SER A 153 21.06 -0.19 12.05
N LEU A 154 21.35 -1.50 12.09
CA LEU A 154 22.44 -2.06 12.88
C LEU A 154 23.82 -1.70 12.31
N LEU A 155 23.88 -1.37 11.00
CA LEU A 155 25.10 -0.93 10.34
C LEU A 155 25.41 0.53 10.65
N ASP A 156 24.38 1.37 10.78
CA ASP A 156 24.54 2.81 11.09
C ASP A 156 24.94 3.08 12.55
N THR A 157 24.79 2.09 13.44
CA THR A 157 25.20 2.18 14.86
C THR A 157 26.63 1.70 15.13
N LYS A 158 27.36 1.25 14.10
CA LYS A 158 28.78 0.89 14.18
C LYS A 158 29.64 2.02 13.64
#